data_AF-A0A562CSG3-F1
#
_entry.id   AF-A0A562CSG3-F1
#
_cell.length_a   1.000
_cell.length_b   1.000
_cell.length_c   1.000
_cell.angle_alpha   90.00
_cell.angle_beta   90.00
_cell.angle_gamma   90.00
#
_symmetry.space_group_name_H-M   'P 1'
#
loop_
_entity.id
_entity.type
_entity.pdbx_description
1 polymer ?
#
loop_
_entity_poly.entity_id
_entity_poly.type
_entity_poly.pdbx_seq_one_letter_code
_entity_poly.pdbx_strand_id
1 'polypeptide(L)'
;MVNAFSLLSATLLVLAGNLSDRLGARRVFLGGLLAFAVTSAACGVAWSAVVLDVARATQGAAAAAVIASAFALVAETFPPHERGRALGTYGSFAALSFVVGPLAGGVLADSFG
;
A
#
# COMPACT_ATOMS: atom_id res chain seq x y z
N MET A 1 16.04 8.98 -6.08
CA MET A 1 15.76 8.20 -7.30
C MET A 1 14.25 7.96 -7.36
N VAL A 2 13.55 8.60 -8.30
CA VAL A 2 12.10 8.42 -8.44
C VAL A 2 11.85 7.17 -9.28
N ASN A 3 11.26 6.14 -8.69
CA ASN A 3 10.91 4.90 -9.39
C ASN A 3 9.43 4.91 -9.82
N ALA A 4 9.05 4.12 -10.81
CA ALA A 4 7.68 4.02 -11.34
C ALA A 4 6.62 3.80 -10.24
N PHE A 5 6.98 3.02 -9.21
CA PHE A 5 6.17 2.82 -8.00
C PHE A 5 5.82 4.13 -7.27
N SER A 6 6.82 4.94 -6.93
CA SER A 6 6.62 6.17 -6.15
C SER A 6 5.85 7.23 -6.94
N LEU A 7 6.09 7.29 -8.25
CA LEU A 7 5.46 8.24 -9.16
C LEU A 7 3.96 7.94 -9.33
N LEU A 8 3.61 6.67 -9.55
CA LEU A 8 2.22 6.24 -9.67
C LEU A 8 1.49 6.26 -8.33
N SER A 9 2.13 5.84 -7.24
CA SER A 9 1.52 5.90 -5.90
C SER A 9 1.10 7.33 -5.55
N ALA A 10 1.96 8.32 -5.80
CA ALA A 10 1.66 9.73 -5.50
C ALA A 10 0.55 10.29 -6.39
N THR A 11 0.59 10.00 -7.69
CA THR A 11 -0.36 10.55 -8.67
C THR A 11 -1.75 9.92 -8.52
N LEU A 12 -1.82 8.62 -8.24
CA LEU A 12 -3.07 7.88 -8.12
C LEU A 12 -3.70 7.96 -6.73
N LEU A 13 -2.98 8.44 -5.71
CA LEU A 13 -3.51 8.53 -4.35
C LEU A 13 -4.83 9.32 -4.29
N VAL A 14 -4.89 10.45 -4.99
CA VAL A 14 -6.07 11.32 -5.02
C VAL A 14 -7.23 10.69 -5.78
N LEU A 15 -6.95 10.00 -6.89
CA LEU A 15 -7.94 9.23 -7.64
C LEU A 15 -8.47 8.05 -6.85
N ALA A 16 -7.59 7.35 -6.14
CA ALA A 16 -7.93 6.20 -5.32
C ALA A 16 -8.77 6.60 -4.10
N GLY A 17 -8.53 7.78 -3.52
CA GLY A 17 -9.41 8.37 -2.50
C GLY A 17 -10.83 8.57 -3.03
N ASN A 18 -10.97 9.23 -4.19
CA ASN A 18 -12.28 9.40 -4.84
C ASN A 18 -12.98 8.06 -5.16
N LEU A 19 -12.20 7.06 -5.59
CA LEU A 19 -12.73 5.73 -5.89
C LEU A 19 -13.19 4.98 -4.62
N SER A 20 -12.44 5.13 -3.53
CA SER A 20 -12.77 4.61 -2.19
C SER A 20 -14.07 5.21 -1.68
N ASP A 21 -14.24 6.52 -1.80
CA ASP A 21 -15.44 7.23 -1.35
C ASP A 21 -16.70 6.78 -2.11
N ARG A 22 -16.55 6.35 -3.38
CA ARG A 22 -17.66 5.90 -4.23
C ARG A 22 -18.01 4.42 -4.09
N LEU A 23 -17.01 3.54 -4.00
CA LEU A 23 -17.22 2.08 -3.98
C LEU A 23 -17.32 1.49 -2.57
N GLY A 24 -16.99 2.29 -1.56
CA GLY A 24 -16.93 1.92 -0.15
C GLY A 24 -15.53 1.48 0.27
N ALA A 25 -15.02 2.06 1.36
CA ALA A 25 -13.66 1.90 1.83
C ALA A 25 -13.26 0.44 2.01
N ARG A 26 -14.13 -0.39 2.60
CA ARG A 26 -13.83 -1.81 2.85
C ARG A 26 -13.59 -2.62 1.58
N ARG A 27 -14.35 -2.38 0.50
CA ARG A 27 -14.20 -3.13 -0.76
C ARG A 27 -12.92 -2.72 -1.49
N VAL A 28 -12.65 -1.41 -1.52
CA VAL A 28 -11.43 -0.88 -2.16
C VAL A 28 -10.18 -1.30 -1.39
N PHE A 29 -10.24 -1.36 -0.06
CA PHE A 29 -9.15 -1.87 0.77
C PHE A 29 -8.82 -3.34 0.45
N LEU A 30 -9.83 -4.22 0.46
CA LEU A 30 -9.62 -5.64 0.18
C LEU A 30 -9.17 -5.89 -1.26
N GLY A 31 -9.79 -5.21 -2.24
CA GLY A 31 -9.41 -5.32 -3.65
C GLY A 31 -7.99 -4.80 -3.90
N GLY A 32 -7.65 -3.65 -3.33
CA GLY A 32 -6.30 -3.07 -3.40
C GLY A 32 -5.26 -3.97 -2.71
N LEU A 33 -5.59 -4.57 -1.57
CA LEU A 33 -4.69 -5.46 -0.83
C LEU A 33 -4.39 -6.73 -1.64
N LEU A 34 -5.41 -7.33 -2.27
CA LEU A 34 -5.23 -8.47 -3.16
C LEU A 34 -4.38 -8.11 -4.37
N ALA A 35 -4.67 -6.96 -5.02
CA ALA A 35 -3.88 -6.48 -6.14
C ALA A 35 -2.42 -6.20 -5.74
N PHE A 36 -2.19 -5.64 -4.56
CA PHE A 36 -0.86 -5.38 -4.03
C PHE A 36 -0.10 -6.69 -3.78
N ALA A 37 -0.73 -7.70 -3.20
CA ALA A 37 -0.11 -9.01 -2.98
C ALA A 37 0.27 -9.70 -4.30
N VAL A 38 -0.64 -9.70 -5.29
CA VAL A 38 -0.41 -10.32 -6.60
C VAL A 38 0.71 -9.60 -7.36
N THR A 39 0.68 -8.27 -7.41
CA THR A 39 1.73 -7.48 -8.08
C THR A 39 3.08 -7.62 -7.36
N SER A 40 3.09 -7.73 -6.02
CA SER A 40 4.32 -7.96 -5.27
C SER A 40 4.93 -9.33 -5.55
N ALA A 41 4.12 -10.38 -5.70
CA ALA A 41 4.59 -11.70 -6.13
C ALA A 41 5.12 -11.66 -7.57
N ALA A 42 4.44 -10.93 -8.47
CA ALA A 42 4.89 -10.75 -9.85
C ALA A 42 6.26 -10.06 -9.95
N CYS A 43 6.56 -9.12 -9.05
CA CYS A 43 7.89 -8.50 -8.96
C CYS A 43 9.00 -9.51 -8.62
N GLY A 44 8.72 -10.56 -7.85
CA GLY A 44 9.70 -11.59 -7.49
C GLY A 44 10.01 -12.57 -8.62
N VAL A 45 9.12 -12.67 -9.61
CA VAL A 45 9.23 -13.57 -10.77
C VAL A 45 9.60 -12.80 -12.05
N ALA A 46 9.94 -11.50 -11.93
CA ALA A 46 10.21 -10.67 -13.09
C ALA A 46 11.53 -11.06 -13.79
N TRP A 47 11.44 -11.43 -15.07
CA TRP A 47 12.57 -11.83 -15.90
C TRP A 47 13.21 -10.69 -16.72
N SER A 48 12.67 -9.46 -16.65
CA SER A 48 13.24 -8.29 -17.35
C SER A 48 12.96 -6.99 -16.62
N ALA A 49 13.81 -5.97 -16.83
CA ALA A 49 13.67 -4.66 -16.23
C ALA A 49 12.32 -3.99 -16.59
N VAL A 50 11.85 -4.16 -17.82
CA VAL A 50 10.56 -3.62 -18.28
C VAL A 50 9.39 -4.28 -17.55
N VAL A 51 9.42 -5.60 -17.38
CA VAL A 51 8.38 -6.33 -16.65
C VAL A 51 8.39 -5.93 -15.17
N LEU A 52 9.56 -5.75 -14.58
CA LEU A 52 9.71 -5.28 -13.21
C LEU A 52 9.16 -3.86 -13.03
N ASP A 53 9.44 -2.94 -13.96
CA ASP A 53 8.94 -1.56 -13.90
C ASP A 53 7.42 -1.49 -14.05
N VAL A 54 6.83 -2.28 -14.96
CA VAL A 54 5.37 -2.36 -15.12
C VAL A 54 4.71 -3.00 -13.89
N ALA A 55 5.33 -4.04 -13.32
CA ALA A 55 4.85 -4.64 -12.06
C ALA A 55 4.94 -3.64 -10.89
N ARG A 56 6.01 -2.85 -10.81
CA ARG A 56 6.17 -1.79 -9.79
C ARG A 56 5.19 -0.63 -9.99
N ALA A 57 4.92 -0.27 -11.23
CA ALA A 57 3.92 0.72 -11.59
C ALA A 57 2.52 0.30 -11.11
N THR A 58 2.11 -0.92 -11.44
CA THR A 58 0.81 -1.48 -11.01
C THR A 58 0.76 -1.70 -9.50
N GLN A 59 1.87 -2.10 -8.87
CA GLN A 59 1.99 -2.20 -7.42
C GLN A 59 1.80 -0.83 -6.75
N GLY A 60 2.29 0.26 -7.34
CA GLY A 60 2.09 1.61 -6.84
C GLY A 60 0.62 2.05 -6.88
N ALA A 61 -0.09 1.70 -7.95
CA ALA A 61 -1.53 1.93 -8.04
C ALA A 61 -2.31 1.17 -6.95
N ALA A 62 -1.97 -0.10 -6.72
CA ALA A 62 -2.58 -0.90 -5.67
C ALA A 62 -2.26 -0.37 -4.27
N ALA A 63 -1.02 0.07 -4.02
CA ALA A 63 -0.62 0.68 -2.76
C ALA A 63 -1.39 1.97 -2.47
N ALA A 64 -1.58 2.83 -3.48
CA ALA A 64 -2.38 4.04 -3.34
C ALA A 64 -3.84 3.74 -2.94
N ALA A 65 -4.45 2.71 -3.56
CA ALA A 65 -5.78 2.25 -3.19
C ALA A 65 -5.87 1.75 -1.75
N VAL A 66 -4.91 0.95 -1.30
CA VAL A 66 -4.86 0.45 0.08
C VAL A 66 -4.72 1.60 1.08
N ILE A 67 -3.80 2.54 0.84
CA ILE A 67 -3.55 3.65 1.77
C ILE A 67 -4.77 4.55 1.88
N ALA A 68 -5.33 4.99 0.75
CA ALA A 68 -6.49 5.89 0.74
C ALA A 68 -7.71 5.25 1.41
N SER A 69 -7.99 3.98 1.08
CA SER A 69 -9.12 3.26 1.67
C SER A 69 -8.92 2.87 3.13
N ALA A 70 -7.69 2.63 3.59
CA ALA A 70 -7.40 2.41 5.01
C ALA A 70 -7.73 3.66 5.84
N PHE A 71 -7.34 4.84 5.35
CA PHE A 71 -7.67 6.10 6.01
C PHE A 71 -9.19 6.35 6.04
N ALA A 72 -9.89 6.11 4.92
CA ALA A 72 -11.34 6.21 4.87
C ALA A 72 -12.02 5.23 5.84
N LEU A 73 -11.55 3.98 5.90
CA LEU A 73 -12.10 2.95 6.77
C LEU A 73 -11.92 3.30 8.26
N VAL A 74 -10.77 3.83 8.64
CA VAL A 74 -10.54 4.32 10.01
C VAL A 74 -11.49 5.50 10.33
N ALA A 75 -11.67 6.43 9.39
CA ALA A 75 -12.58 7.57 9.57
C ALA A 75 -14.07 7.15 9.65
N GLU A 76 -14.48 6.11 8.92
CA GLU A 76 -15.82 5.53 8.97
C GLU A 76 -16.08 4.73 10.25
N THR A 77 -15.06 4.02 10.76
CA THR A 77 -15.20 3.12 11.91
C THR A 77 -15.21 3.89 13.25
N PHE A 78 -14.46 4.99 13.34
CA PHE A 78 -14.31 5.74 14.59
C PHE A 78 -15.13 7.05 14.61
N PRO A 79 -15.73 7.39 15.76
CA PRO A 79 -16.45 8.65 15.92
C PRO A 79 -15.50 9.87 15.79
N PRO A 80 -16.02 11.06 15.39
CA PRO A 80 -15.19 12.20 14.99
C PRO A 80 -14.12 12.64 16.00
N HIS A 81 -14.41 12.51 17.30
CA HIS A 81 -13.52 12.88 18.39
C HIS A 81 -12.38 11.87 18.64
N GLU A 82 -12.52 10.63 18.17
CA GLU A 82 -11.49 9.58 18.30
C GLU A 82 -10.65 9.40 17.03
N ARG A 83 -11.12 9.91 15.89
CA ARG A 83 -10.44 9.78 14.59
C ARG A 83 -8.97 10.19 14.63
N GLY A 84 -8.65 11.31 15.27
CA GLY A 84 -7.27 11.79 15.38
C GLY A 84 -6.37 10.79 16.12
N ARG A 85 -6.87 10.20 17.21
CA ARG A 85 -6.16 9.18 17.99
C ARG A 85 -6.00 7.88 17.18
N ALA A 86 -7.07 7.44 16.51
CA ALA A 86 -7.06 6.24 15.67
C ALA A 86 -6.10 6.36 14.48
N LEU A 87 -6.11 7.50 13.78
CA LEU A 87 -5.18 7.82 12.71
C LEU A 87 -3.74 7.93 13.22
N GLY A 88 -3.54 8.50 14.42
CA GLY A 88 -2.24 8.53 15.09
C GLY A 88 -1.71 7.12 15.36
N THR A 89 -2.57 6.21 15.85
CA THR A 89 -2.18 4.81 16.10
C THR A 89 -1.86 4.09 14.79
N TYR A 90 -2.68 4.28 13.76
CA TYR A 90 -2.41 3.76 12.42
C TYR A 90 -1.05 4.25 11.90
N GLY A 91 -0.75 5.54 12.04
CA GLY A 91 0.53 6.13 11.67
C GLY A 91 1.71 5.52 12.43
N SER A 92 1.56 5.27 13.74
CA SER A 92 2.58 4.58 14.54
C SER A 92 2.83 3.16 14.06
N PHE A 93 1.79 2.38 13.78
CA PHE A 93 1.93 1.03 13.22
C PHE A 93 2.56 1.04 11.81
N ALA A 94 2.20 2.02 10.97
CA ALA A 94 2.82 2.19 9.67
C ALA A 94 4.32 2.49 9.79
N ALA A 95 4.72 3.40 10.69
CA ALA A 95 6.13 3.70 10.95
C ALA A 95 6.91 2.49 11.49
N LEU A 96 6.31 1.73 12.42
CA LEU A 96 6.88 0.48 12.92
C LEU A 96 7.09 -0.53 11.79
N SER A 97 6.12 -0.65 10.89
CA SER A 97 6.20 -1.55 9.73
C SER A 97 7.37 -1.18 8.80
N PHE A 98 7.69 0.10 8.65
CA PHE A 98 8.86 0.56 7.88
C PHE A 98 10.20 0.15 8.49
N VAL A 99 10.26 -0.05 9.81
CA VAL A 99 11.47 -0.52 10.50
C VAL A 99 11.53 -2.05 10.49
N VAL A 100 10.43 -2.69 10.85
CA VAL A 100 10.34 -4.15 10.96
C VAL A 100 10.43 -4.84 9.60
N GLY A 101 9.86 -4.23 8.55
CA GLY A 101 9.85 -4.80 7.19
C GLY A 101 11.24 -5.10 6.63
N PRO A 102 12.17 -4.12 6.56
CA PRO A 102 13.53 -4.36 6.11
C PRO A 102 14.31 -5.32 7.00
N LEU A 103 14.10 -5.28 8.32
CA LEU A 103 14.77 -6.21 9.25
C LEU A 103 14.32 -7.65 9.00
N ALA A 104 13.01 -7.89 8.93
CA ALA A 104 12.45 -9.20 8.63
C ALA A 104 12.84 -9.68 7.22
N GLY A 105 12.81 -8.79 6.24
CA GLY A 105 13.25 -9.08 4.87
C GLY A 105 14.74 -9.42 4.78
N GLY A 106 15.58 -8.73 5.55
CA GLY A 106 17.00 -9.00 5.66
C GLY A 106 17.30 -10.37 6.27
N VAL A 107 16.60 -10.74 7.36
CA VAL A 107 16.71 -12.09 7.96
C VAL A 107 16.25 -13.17 6.98
N LEU A 108 15.17 -12.92 6.25
CA LEU A 108 14.70 -13.85 5.22
C LEU A 108 15.75 -14.03 4.10
N ALA A 109 16.31 -12.93 3.60
CA ALA A 109 17.37 -12.97 2.59
C ALA A 109 18.58 -13.75 3.12
N ASP A 110 19.07 -13.44 4.34
CA ASP A 110 20.22 -14.11 4.94
C ASP A 110 20.01 -15.64 5.12
N SER A 111 18.77 -16.07 5.39
CA SER A 111 18.44 -17.49 5.50
C SER A 111 18.31 -18.25 4.17
N PHE A 112 18.06 -17.54 3.05
CA PHE A 112 17.82 -18.14 1.73
C PHE A 112 18.81 -17.70 0.62
N GLY A 113 19.76 -16.79 0.91
CA GLY A 113 20.79 -16.29 -0.01
C GLY A 113 20.96 -14.78 0.00
#